data_AF-A0A3D5CLG7-F1
#
_entry.id   AF-A0A3D5CLG7-F1
#
_cell.length_a   1.000
_cell.length_b   1.000
_cell.length_c   1.000
_cell.angle_alpha   90.00
_cell.angle_beta   90.00
_cell.angle_gamma   90.00
#
_symmetry.space_group_name_H-M   'P 1'
#
loop_
_entity.id
_entity.type
_entity.pdbx_description
1 polymer ?
#
loop_
_entity_poly.entity_id
_entity_poly.type
_entity_poly.pdbx_seq_one_letter_code
_entity_poly.pdbx_strand_id
1 'polypeptide(L)'
;TDLRSDIYSLGCTLYHLLTNQPPPEAKIRFLHADSMTAIRTINPNVSPRTERAIHWALSLHPEDRPATTNAFKSALFEGIFPDAQGVPEYMP
;
A
#
# COMPACT_ATOMS: atom_id res chain seq x y z
N THR A 1 16.30 -12.67 0.63
CA THR A 1 15.39 -11.51 0.41
C THR A 1 13.97 -12.02 0.48
N ASP A 2 13.10 -11.34 1.21
CA ASP A 2 11.70 -11.74 1.37
C ASP A 2 10.83 -10.99 0.36
N LEU A 3 9.88 -11.68 -0.28
CA LEU A 3 8.99 -11.14 -1.31
C LEU A 3 8.20 -9.93 -0.81
N ARG A 4 7.83 -9.94 0.49
CA ARG A 4 7.10 -8.85 1.14
C ARG A 4 7.96 -7.59 1.33
N SER A 5 9.28 -7.70 1.31
CA SER A 5 10.20 -6.55 1.34
C SER A 5 10.28 -5.87 -0.03
N ASP A 6 10.24 -6.63 -1.12
CA ASP A 6 10.21 -6.08 -2.48
C ASP A 6 8.88 -5.37 -2.78
N ILE A 7 7.76 -5.93 -2.29
CA ILE A 7 6.45 -5.28 -2.38
C ILE A 7 6.43 -3.97 -1.59
N TYR A 8 7.04 -3.95 -0.40
CA TYR A 8 7.14 -2.74 0.42
C TYR A 8 7.97 -1.65 -0.28
N SER A 9 9.16 -2.00 -0.81
CA SER A 9 10.02 -1.03 -1.48
C SER A 9 9.36 -0.47 -2.74
N LEU A 10 8.67 -1.31 -3.52
CA LEU A 10 7.85 -0.85 -4.65
C LEU A 10 6.71 0.08 -4.21
N GLY A 11 6.01 -0.26 -3.11
CA GLY A 11 4.98 0.60 -2.51
C GLY A 11 5.53 1.99 -2.14
N CYS A 12 6.72 2.05 -1.53
CA CYS A 12 7.40 3.31 -1.24
C CYS A 12 7.71 4.11 -2.51
N THR A 13 8.22 3.45 -3.55
CA THR A 13 8.49 4.11 -4.83
C THR A 13 7.22 4.68 -5.45
N LEU A 14 6.13 3.91 -5.48
CA LEU A 14 4.85 4.37 -6.03
C LEU A 14 4.27 5.53 -5.23
N TYR A 15 4.29 5.46 -3.89
CA TYR A 15 3.89 6.56 -3.02
C TYR A 15 4.68 7.83 -3.37
N HIS A 16 6.01 7.70 -3.47
CA HIS A 16 6.89 8.82 -3.78
C HIS A 16 6.60 9.44 -5.15
N LEU A 17 6.44 8.62 -6.19
CA LEU A 17 6.14 9.11 -7.53
C LEU A 17 4.77 9.81 -7.62
N LEU A 18 3.77 9.36 -6.87
CA LEU A 18 2.41 9.91 -6.93
C LEU A 18 2.20 11.15 -6.04
N THR A 19 3.00 11.30 -4.98
CA THR A 19 2.89 12.40 -4.02
C THR A 19 4.05 13.39 -4.09
N ASN A 20 5.12 13.06 -4.81
CA ASN A 20 6.40 13.75 -4.82
C ASN A 20 7.06 13.87 -3.42
N GLN A 21 6.65 13.00 -2.48
CA GLN A 21 7.14 12.97 -1.09
C GLN A 21 7.41 11.53 -0.68
N PRO A 22 8.54 11.20 -0.04
CA PRO A 22 8.75 9.84 0.44
C PRO A 22 7.76 9.52 1.56
N PRO A 23 7.32 8.25 1.71
CA PRO A 23 6.54 7.87 2.89
C PRO A 23 7.41 8.03 4.15
N PRO A 24 6.80 8.34 5.31
CA PRO A 24 7.54 8.41 6.57
C PRO A 24 8.24 7.09 6.90
N GLU A 25 9.38 7.17 7.59
CA GLU A 25 10.12 5.99 8.02
C GLU A 25 9.28 5.07 8.91
N ALA A 26 9.49 3.75 8.80
CA ALA A 26 8.76 2.76 9.58
C ALA A 26 8.85 3.01 11.10
N LYS A 27 9.98 3.50 11.61
CA LYS A 27 10.16 3.86 13.03
C LYS A 27 9.21 4.98 13.46
N ILE A 28 9.05 6.02 12.63
CA ILE A 28 8.12 7.13 12.90
C ILE A 28 6.69 6.61 12.84
N ARG A 29 6.36 5.77 11.86
CA ARG A 29 5.03 5.16 11.72
C ARG A 29 4.67 4.23 12.86
N PHE A 30 5.65 3.56 13.46
CA PHE A 30 5.45 2.72 14.65
C PHE A 30 5.12 3.56 15.89
N LEU A 31 5.74 4.72 16.04
CA LEU A 31 5.48 5.64 17.18
C LEU A 31 4.23 6.50 16.97
N HIS A 32 3.94 6.85 15.72
CA HIS A 32 2.84 7.73 15.31
C HIS A 32 2.12 7.10 14.13
N ALA A 33 1.08 6.31 14.40
CA ALA A 33 0.31 5.60 13.37
C ALA A 33 -0.26 6.55 12.30
N ASP A 34 -0.66 7.76 12.70
CA ASP A 34 -1.24 8.79 11.82
C ASP A 34 -0.20 9.64 11.06
N SER A 35 1.10 9.31 11.17
CA SER A 35 2.17 10.07 10.51
C SER A 35 2.17 9.97 8.98
N MET A 36 1.49 8.96 8.42
CA MET A 36 1.43 8.75 6.97
C MET A 36 0.22 9.45 6.38
N THR A 37 0.47 10.54 5.65
CA THR A 37 -0.56 11.26 4.90
C THR A 37 -1.20 10.37 3.83
N ALA A 38 -2.51 10.49 3.66
CA ALA A 38 -3.23 9.84 2.56
C ALA A 38 -2.77 10.42 1.21
N ILE A 39 -2.46 9.55 0.24
CA ILE A 39 -1.96 9.96 -1.10
C ILE A 39 -2.93 10.95 -1.75
N ARG A 40 -4.25 10.73 -1.63
CA ARG A 40 -5.27 11.57 -2.26
C ARG A 40 -5.41 12.95 -1.63
N THR A 41 -4.91 13.15 -0.41
CA THR A 41 -4.81 14.49 0.19
C THR A 41 -3.74 15.33 -0.51
N ILE A 42 -2.69 14.69 -1.04
CA ILE A 42 -1.60 15.36 -1.75
C ILE A 42 -1.89 15.42 -3.26
N ASN A 43 -2.39 14.33 -3.83
CA ASN A 43 -2.72 14.21 -5.26
C ASN A 43 -4.14 13.66 -5.46
N PRO A 44 -5.16 14.53 -5.55
CA PRO A 44 -6.56 14.13 -5.71
C PRO A 44 -6.89 13.35 -6.98
N ASN A 45 -6.01 13.38 -7.99
CA ASN A 45 -6.19 12.65 -9.25
C ASN A 45 -5.93 11.14 -9.11
N VAL A 46 -5.33 10.70 -8.00
CA VAL A 46 -5.13 9.28 -7.72
C VAL A 46 -6.46 8.63 -7.37
N SER A 47 -6.74 7.48 -7.98
CA SER A 47 -7.97 6.74 -7.69
C SER A 47 -7.95 6.18 -6.24
N PRO A 48 -9.10 6.11 -5.53
CA PRO A 48 -9.18 5.51 -4.19
C PRO A 48 -8.62 4.08 -4.13
N ARG A 49 -8.84 3.33 -5.21
CA ARG A 49 -8.34 1.97 -5.40
C ARG A 49 -6.81 1.89 -5.44
N THR A 50 -6.16 2.76 -6.21
CA THR A 50 -4.69 2.84 -6.29
C THR A 50 -4.10 3.25 -4.95
N GLU A 51 -4.67 4.27 -4.29
CA GLU A 51 -4.26 4.70 -2.96
C GLU A 51 -4.30 3.51 -1.98
N ARG A 52 -5.43 2.83 -1.89
CA ARG A 52 -5.62 1.68 -1.00
C ARG A 52 -4.60 0.56 -1.23
N ALA A 53 -4.34 0.22 -2.49
CA ALA A 53 -3.33 -0.79 -2.83
C ALA A 53 -1.93 -0.38 -2.34
N ILE A 54 -1.53 0.88 -2.55
CA ILE A 54 -0.23 1.38 -2.10
C ILE A 54 -0.14 1.39 -0.57
N HIS A 55 -1.18 1.85 0.12
CA HIS A 55 -1.21 1.81 1.58
C HIS A 55 -1.16 0.38 2.14
N TRP A 56 -1.76 -0.60 1.45
CA TRP A 56 -1.65 -2.02 1.80
C TRP A 56 -0.22 -2.57 1.61
N ALA A 57 0.47 -2.21 0.53
CA ALA A 57 1.89 -2.56 0.35
C ALA A 57 2.78 -1.92 1.43
N LEU A 58 2.40 -0.74 1.92
CA LEU A 58 3.09 -0.01 2.99
C LEU A 58 2.70 -0.48 4.40
N SER A 59 1.92 -1.56 4.58
CA SER A 59 1.61 -2.08 5.92
C SER A 59 2.88 -2.26 6.77
N LEU A 60 2.80 -1.84 8.03
CA LEU A 60 3.96 -1.81 8.93
C LEU A 60 4.45 -3.23 9.20
N HIS A 61 3.51 -4.12 9.53
CA HIS A 61 3.72 -5.54 9.72
C HIS A 61 3.84 -6.26 8.37
N PRO A 62 4.91 -7.05 8.13
CA PRO A 62 5.08 -7.80 6.89
C PRO A 62 3.88 -8.68 6.54
N GLU A 63 3.28 -9.36 7.52
CA GLU A 63 2.13 -10.26 7.37
C GLU A 63 0.89 -9.57 6.77
N ASP A 64 0.70 -8.30 7.10
CA ASP A 64 -0.42 -7.47 6.63
C ASP A 64 -0.22 -6.92 5.21
N ARG A 65 0.94 -7.17 4.59
CA ARG A 65 1.21 -6.78 3.20
C ARG A 65 0.61 -7.78 2.21
N PRO A 66 0.54 -7.45 0.91
CA PRO A 66 0.20 -8.44 -0.11
C PRO A 66 1.13 -9.64 -0.04
N ALA A 67 0.55 -10.84 0.00
CA ALA A 67 1.31 -12.08 0.09
C ALA A 67 2.14 -12.36 -1.18
N THR A 68 1.71 -11.82 -2.33
CA THR A 68 2.39 -12.00 -3.62
C THR A 68 2.33 -10.73 -4.45
N THR A 69 3.23 -10.61 -5.42
CA THR A 69 3.22 -9.54 -6.43
C THR A 69 1.94 -9.58 -7.28
N ASN A 70 1.38 -10.76 -7.56
CA ASN A 70 0.11 -10.89 -8.27
C ASN A 70 -1.06 -10.34 -7.43
N ALA A 71 -1.09 -10.58 -6.12
CA ALA A 71 -2.10 -9.99 -5.25
C ALA A 71 -2.02 -8.46 -5.27
N PHE A 72 -0.79 -7.92 -5.21
CA PHE A 72 -0.59 -6.47 -5.29
C PHE A 72 -1.01 -5.89 -6.64
N LYS A 73 -0.68 -6.57 -7.75
CA LYS A 73 -1.11 -6.20 -9.11
C LYS A 73 -2.63 -6.19 -9.23
N SER A 74 -3.31 -7.21 -8.70
CA SER A 74 -4.77 -7.33 -8.74
C SER A 74 -5.43 -6.20 -7.97
N ALA A 75 -4.90 -5.82 -6.80
CA ALA A 75 -5.34 -4.62 -6.09
C ALA A 75 -5.11 -3.34 -6.93
N LEU A 76 -3.93 -3.21 -7.56
CA LEU A 76 -3.49 -2.05 -8.34
C LEU A 76 -4.17 -1.85 -9.70
N PHE A 77 -4.79 -2.87 -10.29
CA PHE A 77 -5.50 -2.71 -11.58
C PHE A 77 -6.94 -3.18 -11.57
N GLU A 78 -7.27 -4.19 -10.76
CA GLU A 78 -8.57 -4.87 -10.79
C GLU A 78 -9.41 -4.55 -9.54
N GLY A 79 -8.80 -3.99 -8.49
CA GLY A 79 -9.50 -3.66 -7.24
C GLY A 79 -9.80 -4.89 -6.37
N ILE A 80 -9.03 -5.97 -6.53
CA ILE A 80 -9.19 -7.19 -5.75
C ILE A 80 -8.31 -7.12 -4.50
N PHE A 81 -8.92 -7.25 -3.33
CA PHE A 81 -8.27 -7.22 -2.01
C PHE A 81 -8.69 -8.47 -1.20
N PRO A 82 -7.88 -8.94 -0.23
CA PRO A 82 -8.32 -9.98 0.67
C PRO A 82 -9.40 -9.47 1.62
N ASP A 83 -10.45 -10.27 1.83
CA ASP A 83 -11.43 -10.07 2.88
C ASP A 83 -10.83 -10.43 4.28
N ALA A 84 -11.67 -10.39 5.32
CA ALA A 84 -11.24 -10.72 6.69
C ALA A 84 -10.78 -12.18 6.86
N GLN A 85 -11.10 -13.07 5.92
CA GLN A 85 -10.73 -14.47 5.89
C GLN A 85 -9.55 -14.74 4.93
N GLY A 86 -9.04 -13.70 4.25
CA GLY A 86 -7.96 -13.79 3.28
C GLY A 86 -8.39 -14.21 1.88
N VAL A 87 -9.70 -14.27 1.61
CA VAL A 87 -10.26 -14.63 0.30
C VAL A 87 -10.25 -13.39 -0.60
N PRO A 88 -9.80 -13.49 -1.87
CA PRO A 88 -9.84 -12.36 -2.79
C PRO A 88 -11.27 -11.90 -3.08
N GLU A 89 -11.58 -10.65 -2.74
CA GLU A 89 -12.86 -9.97 -2.93
C GLU A 89 -12.66 -8.67 -3.73
N TYR A 90 -13.59 -8.36 -4.64
CA TYR A 90 -13.57 -7.09 -5.35
C TYR A 90 -14.05 -5.96 -4.43
N MET A 91 -13.25 -4.91 -4.31
CA MET A 91 -13.61 -3.71 -3.59
C MET A 91 -13.56 -2.48 -4.52
N PRO A 92 -14.69 -1.78 -4.72
CA PRO A 92 -14.75 -0.63 -5.61
C PRO A 92 -13.90 0.56 -5.15
#